data_AF-A0A1Y2X6Z9-F1
#
_entry.id   AF-A0A1Y2X6Z9-F1
#
_cell.length_a   1.000
_cell.length_b   1.000
_cell.length_c   1.000
_cell.angle_alpha   90.00
_cell.angle_beta   90.00
_cell.angle_gamma   90.00
#
_symmetry.space_group_name_H-M   'P 1'
#
loop_
_entity.id
_entity.type
_entity.pdbx_description
1 polymer ?
#
loop_
_entity_poly.entity_id
_entity_poly.type
_entity_poly.pdbx_seq_one_letter_code
_entity_poly.pdbx_strand_id
1 'polypeptide(L)'
;MGKPGFPNFDVWDEDDAAVILELVESLANYVADIEPWTVLSLGAEETLISALKWGPYAIRQLNAASSRLSNTRKEAMNEIQAALDILHAFEPKIRNIIQTNEEMKKEAEDKEIQEKEREFAVESP
;
A
#
# COMPACT_ATOMS: atom_id res chain seq x y z
N MET A 1 -3.45 -0.08 -14.81
CA MET A 1 -3.76 1.11 -13.99
C MET A 1 -2.46 1.86 -13.70
N GLY A 2 -2.52 3.17 -13.46
CA GLY A 2 -1.34 3.97 -13.10
C GLY A 2 -0.92 3.75 -11.65
N LYS A 3 0.37 3.97 -11.32
CA LYS A 3 0.90 3.91 -9.95
C LYS A 3 0.28 5.02 -9.10
N PRO A 4 -0.30 4.74 -7.91
CA PRO A 4 -0.86 5.77 -7.05
C PRO A 4 0.23 6.71 -6.52
N GLY A 5 -0.11 8.00 -6.42
CA GLY A 5 0.73 9.04 -5.81
C GLY A 5 0.46 9.18 -4.31
N PHE A 6 1.41 9.76 -3.57
CA PHE A 6 1.29 9.96 -2.11
C PHE A 6 1.53 11.43 -1.75
N PRO A 7 0.58 12.33 -2.08
CA PRO A 7 0.75 13.77 -1.87
C PRO A 7 0.62 14.15 -0.39
N ASN A 8 1.19 15.30 -0.04
CA ASN A 8 0.73 16.04 1.14
C ASN A 8 -0.63 16.66 0.81
N PHE A 9 -1.55 16.65 1.77
CA PHE A 9 -2.90 17.16 1.57
C PHE A 9 -3.49 17.73 2.86
N ASP A 10 -4.56 18.51 2.69
CA ASP A 10 -5.41 19.00 3.76
C ASP A 10 -6.85 19.02 3.23
N VAL A 11 -7.86 18.82 4.09
CA VAL A 11 -9.26 18.62 3.66
C VAL A 11 -10.17 19.68 4.27
N TRP A 12 -10.51 20.71 3.52
CA TRP A 12 -11.28 21.86 3.99
C TRP A 12 -12.76 21.83 3.59
N ASP A 13 -13.12 21.01 2.62
CA ASP A 13 -14.47 20.87 2.12
C ASP A 13 -14.76 19.46 1.59
N GLU A 14 -15.90 19.34 0.90
CA GLU A 14 -16.38 18.09 0.28
C GLU A 14 -15.57 17.74 -0.96
N ASP A 15 -15.19 18.72 -1.78
CA ASP A 15 -14.36 18.47 -2.97
C ASP A 15 -13.00 17.87 -2.57
N ASP A 16 -12.37 18.43 -1.52
CA ASP A 16 -11.13 17.87 -0.97
C ASP A 16 -11.34 16.45 -0.41
N ALA A 17 -12.46 16.19 0.25
CA ALA A 17 -12.76 14.89 0.85
C ALA A 17 -13.00 13.81 -0.22
N ALA A 18 -13.72 14.14 -1.28
CA ALA A 18 -13.96 13.29 -2.44
C ALA A 18 -12.64 12.94 -3.16
N VAL A 19 -11.77 13.92 -3.38
CA VAL A 19 -10.45 13.70 -4.01
C VAL A 19 -9.60 12.73 -3.18
N ILE A 20 -9.60 12.87 -1.85
CA ILE A 20 -8.84 11.96 -0.99
C ILE A 20 -9.47 10.57 -0.93
N LEU A 21 -10.81 10.46 -0.96
CA LEU A 21 -11.48 9.17 -1.07
C LEU A 21 -11.06 8.46 -2.37
N GLU A 22 -11.13 9.14 -3.52
CA GLU A 22 -10.72 8.57 -4.81
C GLU A 22 -9.27 8.08 -4.79
N LEU A 23 -8.37 8.86 -4.19
CA LEU A 23 -6.96 8.47 -4.04
C LEU A 23 -6.81 7.19 -3.21
N VAL A 24 -7.52 7.10 -2.09
CA VAL A 24 -7.47 5.97 -1.18
C VAL A 24 -8.12 4.72 -1.81
N GLU A 25 -9.19 4.88 -2.58
CA GLU A 25 -9.80 3.82 -3.40
C GLU A 25 -8.85 3.36 -4.51
N SER A 26 -8.12 4.26 -5.16
CA SER A 26 -7.10 3.91 -6.14
C SER A 26 -5.99 3.07 -5.52
N LEU A 27 -5.57 3.38 -4.29
CA LEU A 27 -4.61 2.55 -3.54
C LEU A 27 -5.21 1.18 -3.21
N ALA A 28 -6.46 1.13 -2.76
CA ALA A 28 -7.15 -0.11 -2.45
C ALA A 28 -7.23 -1.05 -3.67
N ASN A 29 -7.58 -0.51 -4.83
CA ASN A 29 -7.63 -1.25 -6.08
C ASN A 29 -6.23 -1.72 -6.51
N TYR A 30 -5.22 -0.85 -6.41
CA TYR A 30 -3.84 -1.22 -6.71
C TYR A 30 -3.36 -2.40 -5.85
N VAL A 31 -3.67 -2.41 -4.55
CA VAL A 31 -3.31 -3.50 -3.64
C VAL A 31 -4.10 -4.78 -3.95
N ALA A 32 -5.36 -4.67 -4.35
CA ALA A 32 -6.19 -5.82 -4.73
C ALA A 32 -5.72 -6.51 -6.02
N ASP A 33 -5.12 -5.75 -6.95
CA ASP A 33 -4.56 -6.24 -8.20
C ASP A 33 -3.21 -6.97 -8.04
N ILE A 34 -2.61 -6.93 -6.85
CA ILE A 34 -1.34 -7.62 -6.60
C ILE A 34 -1.59 -9.13 -6.53
N GLU A 35 -1.00 -9.85 -7.47
CA GLU A 35 -1.10 -11.30 -7.52
C GLU A 35 -0.44 -11.92 -6.28
N PRO A 36 -1.18 -12.72 -5.50
CA PRO A 36 -0.60 -13.39 -4.34
C PRO A 36 0.43 -14.41 -4.82
N TRP A 37 1.45 -14.68 -3.99
CA TRP A 37 2.47 -15.72 -4.25
C TRP A 37 3.38 -15.47 -5.46
N THR A 38 3.52 -14.20 -5.87
CA THR A 38 4.50 -13.79 -6.89
C THR A 38 5.50 -12.81 -6.30
N VAL A 39 6.78 -12.95 -6.69
CA VAL A 39 7.80 -11.96 -6.32
C VAL A 39 7.45 -10.63 -6.99
N LEU A 40 7.19 -9.62 -6.16
CA LEU A 40 6.85 -8.28 -6.62
C LEU A 40 8.02 -7.68 -7.40
N SER A 41 7.67 -6.96 -8.46
CA SER A 41 8.61 -6.03 -9.08
C SER A 41 9.05 -4.97 -8.07
N LEU A 42 10.30 -4.49 -8.20
CA LEU A 42 10.85 -3.42 -7.36
C LEU A 42 9.90 -2.21 -7.29
N GLY A 43 9.33 -1.80 -8.42
CA GLY A 43 8.43 -0.66 -8.48
C GLY A 43 7.12 -0.86 -7.71
N ALA A 44 6.60 -2.09 -7.64
CA ALA A 44 5.39 -2.40 -6.87
C ALA A 44 5.68 -2.42 -5.37
N GLU A 45 6.77 -3.06 -4.97
CA GLU A 45 7.23 -3.07 -3.58
C GLU A 45 7.51 -1.67 -3.04
N GLU A 46 8.23 -0.83 -3.79
CA GLU A 46 8.48 0.57 -3.43
C GLU A 46 7.17 1.38 -3.26
N THR A 47 6.16 1.08 -4.08
CA THR A 47 4.84 1.71 -3.98
C THR A 47 4.14 1.31 -2.69
N LEU A 48 4.17 0.03 -2.34
CA LEU A 48 3.59 -0.48 -1.09
C LEU A 48 4.30 0.07 0.15
N ILE A 49 5.64 0.12 0.14
CA ILE A 49 6.43 0.70 1.22
C ILE A 49 6.10 2.19 1.38
N SER A 50 5.97 2.92 0.26
CA SER A 50 5.58 4.34 0.28
C SER A 50 4.16 4.52 0.83
N ALA A 51 3.23 3.65 0.46
CA ALA A 51 1.87 3.65 1.00
C ALA A 51 1.84 3.42 2.52
N LEU A 52 2.63 2.47 3.04
CA LEU A 52 2.74 2.25 4.49
C LEU A 52 3.30 3.44 5.25
N LYS A 53 4.25 4.17 4.66
CA LYS A 53 4.81 5.39 5.27
C LYS A 53 3.81 6.54 5.23
N TRP A 54 3.03 6.64 4.15
CA TRP A 54 2.05 7.71 3.95
C TRP A 54 0.76 7.50 4.78
N GLY A 55 0.33 6.25 4.98
CA GLY A 55 -0.92 5.93 5.70
C GLY A 55 -1.09 6.65 7.05
N PRO A 56 -0.10 6.60 7.97
CA PRO A 56 -0.19 7.31 9.25
C PRO A 56 -0.32 8.84 9.12
N TYR A 57 0.32 9.42 8.10
CA TYR A 57 0.15 10.84 7.78
C TYR A 57 -1.28 11.10 7.31
N ALA A 58 -1.78 10.31 6.35
CA ALA A 58 -3.12 10.47 5.80
C ALA A 58 -4.21 10.33 6.86
N ILE A 59 -4.11 9.30 7.72
CA ILE A 59 -5.03 9.08 8.86
C ILE A 59 -5.04 10.30 9.79
N ARG A 60 -3.87 10.88 10.09
CA ARG A 60 -3.80 12.08 10.95
C ARG A 60 -4.51 13.28 10.32
N GLN A 61 -4.30 13.52 9.02
CA GLN A 61 -4.95 14.63 8.31
C GLN A 61 -6.46 14.45 8.24
N LEU A 62 -6.94 13.24 7.95
CA LEU A 62 -8.36 12.91 7.90
C LEU A 62 -9.04 13.07 9.27
N ASN A 63 -8.37 12.65 10.36
CA ASN A 63 -8.88 12.87 11.72
C ASN A 63 -8.94 14.36 12.09
N ALA A 64 -7.95 15.16 11.66
CA ALA A 64 -7.95 16.60 11.85
C ALA A 64 -9.11 17.26 11.07
N ALA A 65 -9.32 16.84 9.81
CA ALA A 65 -10.41 17.31 8.98
C ALA A 65 -11.78 16.93 9.54
N SER A 66 -11.97 15.69 9.99
CA SER A 66 -13.18 15.22 10.68
C SER A 66 -13.51 16.09 11.89
N SER A 67 -12.51 16.42 12.70
CA SER A 67 -12.67 17.30 13.87
C SER A 67 -13.07 18.73 13.46
N ARG A 68 -12.49 19.24 12.37
CA ARG A 68 -12.73 20.60 11.86
C ARG A 68 -14.10 20.76 11.20
N LEU A 69 -14.52 19.78 10.40
CA LEU A 69 -15.74 19.82 9.58
C LEU A 69 -16.99 19.35 10.32
N SER A 70 -16.86 19.04 11.61
CA SER A 70 -17.90 18.46 12.48
C SER A 70 -19.31 18.96 12.18
N ASN A 71 -20.27 18.04 12.07
CA ASN A 71 -21.75 18.20 11.94
C ASN A 71 -22.30 19.24 10.94
N THR A 72 -21.47 19.99 10.24
CA THR A 72 -21.83 21.09 9.34
C THR A 72 -21.74 20.67 7.88
N ARG A 73 -20.98 19.61 7.58
CA ARG A 73 -20.84 19.02 6.23
C ARG A 73 -20.93 17.51 6.28
N LYS A 74 -22.14 16.98 6.13
CA LYS A 74 -22.41 15.55 6.27
C LYS A 74 -21.77 14.70 5.17
N GLU A 75 -21.73 15.20 3.94
CA GLU A 75 -21.12 14.49 2.79
C GLU A 75 -19.61 14.35 2.97
N ALA A 76 -18.90 15.45 3.18
CA ALA A 76 -17.46 15.43 3.49
C ALA A 76 -17.11 14.48 4.66
N MET A 77 -17.95 14.43 5.70
CA MET A 77 -17.77 13.51 6.82
C MET A 77 -17.91 12.04 6.42
N ASN A 78 -18.87 11.71 5.55
CA ASN A 78 -19.03 10.34 5.05
C ASN A 78 -17.82 9.90 4.23
N GLU A 79 -17.30 10.79 3.38
CA GLU A 79 -16.14 10.51 2.54
C GLU A 79 -14.86 10.36 3.37
N ILE A 80 -14.65 11.24 4.34
CA ILE A 80 -13.54 11.12 5.30
C ILE A 80 -13.61 9.80 6.05
N GLN A 81 -14.79 9.40 6.51
CA GLN A 81 -14.96 8.13 7.23
C GLN A 81 -14.69 6.94 6.32
N ALA A 82 -15.18 6.96 5.08
CA ALA A 82 -14.90 5.91 4.10
C ALA A 82 -13.40 5.79 3.81
N ALA A 83 -12.70 6.92 3.62
CA ALA A 83 -11.26 6.94 3.41
C ALA A 83 -10.49 6.38 4.61
N LEU A 84 -10.89 6.72 5.84
CA LEU A 84 -10.31 6.17 7.07
C LEU A 84 -10.52 4.64 7.13
N ASP A 85 -11.74 4.17 6.90
CA ASP A 85 -12.06 2.74 6.96
C ASP A 85 -11.23 1.93 5.97
N ILE A 86 -11.04 2.45 4.75
CA ILE A 86 -10.15 1.85 3.76
C ILE A 86 -8.71 1.83 4.28
N LEU A 87 -8.14 2.98 4.70
CA LEU A 87 -6.76 3.04 5.18
C LEU A 87 -6.48 2.04 6.32
N HIS A 88 -7.39 1.94 7.29
CA HIS A 88 -7.30 1.00 8.40
C HIS A 88 -7.37 -0.47 7.95
N ALA A 89 -8.22 -0.78 6.97
CA ALA A 89 -8.36 -2.14 6.44
C ALA A 89 -7.15 -2.57 5.59
N PHE A 90 -6.47 -1.63 4.92
CA PHE A 90 -5.40 -1.94 3.98
C PHE A 90 -4.00 -1.97 4.60
N GLU A 91 -3.73 -1.25 5.69
CA GLU A 91 -2.43 -1.32 6.38
C GLU A 91 -1.97 -2.78 6.66
N PRO A 92 -2.77 -3.63 7.33
CA PRO A 92 -2.34 -5.01 7.61
C PRO A 92 -2.17 -5.83 6.33
N LYS A 93 -2.97 -5.58 5.28
CA LYS A 93 -2.86 -6.27 3.99
C LYS A 93 -1.53 -5.94 3.31
N ILE A 94 -1.17 -4.66 3.26
CA ILE A 94 0.09 -4.22 2.64
C ILE A 94 1.29 -4.79 3.39
N ARG A 95 1.26 -4.81 4.73
CA ARG A 95 2.32 -5.43 5.54
C ARG A 95 2.48 -6.91 5.21
N ASN A 96 1.38 -7.64 5.15
CA ASN A 96 1.39 -9.07 4.82
C ASN A 96 1.98 -9.31 3.42
N ILE A 97 1.57 -8.52 2.42
CA ILE A 97 2.08 -8.64 1.05
C ILE A 97 3.61 -8.41 1.00
N ILE A 98 4.12 -7.39 1.69
CA ILE A 98 5.56 -7.11 1.72
C ILE A 98 6.30 -8.26 2.41
N GLN A 99 5.80 -8.75 3.54
CA GLN A 99 6.43 -9.85 4.25
C GLN A 99 6.47 -11.13 3.40
N THR A 100 5.34 -11.51 2.78
CA THR A 100 5.30 -12.67 1.88
C THR A 100 6.25 -12.48 0.69
N ASN A 101 6.38 -11.27 0.16
CA ASN A 101 7.34 -10.95 -0.90
C ASN A 101 8.80 -11.16 -0.46
N GLU A 102 9.17 -10.72 0.74
CA GLU A 102 10.51 -10.92 1.31
C GLU A 102 10.81 -12.42 1.51
N GLU A 103 9.85 -13.19 2.00
CA GLU A 103 9.96 -14.64 2.17
C GLU A 103 10.18 -15.34 0.82
N MET A 104 9.41 -14.99 -0.22
CA MET A 104 9.56 -15.57 -1.56
C MET A 104 10.89 -15.23 -2.23
N LYS A 105 11.38 -13.99 -2.06
CA LYS A 105 12.70 -13.59 -2.56
C LYS A 105 13.80 -14.43 -1.94
N LYS A 106 13.75 -14.61 -0.62
CA LYS A 106 14.72 -15.45 0.10
C LYS A 106 14.68 -16.90 -0.38
N GLU A 107 13.48 -17.47 -0.56
CA GLU A 107 13.35 -18.83 -1.11
C GLU A 107 13.90 -18.96 -2.54
N ALA A 108 13.76 -17.92 -3.36
CA ALA A 108 14.31 -17.90 -4.72
C ALA A 108 15.84 -17.83 -4.70
N GLU A 109 16.42 -16.97 -3.84
CA GLU A 109 17.87 -16.87 -3.65
C GLU A 109 18.47 -18.19 -3.12
N ASP A 110 17.84 -18.83 -2.14
CA ASP A 110 18.29 -20.11 -1.58
C ASP A 110 18.31 -21.23 -2.65
N LYS A 111 17.31 -21.24 -3.56
CA LYS A 111 17.26 -22.19 -4.68
C LYS A 111 18.37 -21.93 -5.70
N GLU A 112 18.61 -20.66 -6.05
CA GLU A 112 19.67 -20.28 -6.98
C GLU A 112 21.05 -20.67 -6.45
N ILE A 113 21.30 -20.50 -5.15
CA ILE A 113 22.55 -20.93 -4.50
C ILE A 113 22.70 -22.45 -4.58
N GLN A 114 21.67 -23.22 -4.24
CA GLN A 114 21.71 -24.68 -4.32
C GLN A 114 21.93 -25.19 -5.75
N GLU A 115 21.35 -24.54 -6.75
CA GLU A 115 21.57 -24.88 -8.16
C GLU A 115 23.03 -24.61 -8.58
N LYS A 116 23.59 -23.45 -8.23
CA LYS A 116 25.00 -23.13 -8.48
C LYS A 116 25.96 -24.10 -7.79
N GLU A 117 25.67 -24.50 -6.55
CA GLU A 117 26.45 -25.49 -5.82
C GLU A 117 26.40 -26.88 -6.49
N ARG A 118 25.24 -27.29 -7.01
CA ARG A 118 25.09 -28.54 -7.77
C ARG A 118 25.85 -28.51 -9.08
N GLU A 119 25.78 -27.42 -9.84
CA GLU A 119 26.54 -27.25 -11.08
C GLU A 119 28.05 -27.30 -10.82
N PHE A 120 28.54 -26.62 -9.79
CA PHE A 120 29.96 -26.62 -9.41
C PHE A 120 30.46 -28.00 -8.94
N ALA A 121 29.62 -28.77 -8.24
CA ALA A 121 29.93 -30.14 -7.82
C ALA A 121 30.00 -31.14 -8.98
N VAL A 122 29.32 -30.87 -10.09
CA VAL A 122 29.35 -31.70 -11.31
C VAL A 122 30.54 -31.35 -12.22
N GLU A 123 31.04 -30.12 -12.16
CA GLU A 123 32.18 -29.64 -12.98
C GLU A 123 33.57 -29.80 -12.32
N SER A 124 33.66 -30.27 -11.08
CA SER A 124 34.94 -30.52 -10.38
C SER A 124 35.35 -32.01 -10.48
N PRO A 125 36.28 -32.40 -11.38
CA PRO A 125 36.82 -33.76 -11.48
C PRO A 125 37.78 -34.14 -10.34
#